data_AF-A0A954Z7M2-F1
#
_entry.id   AF-A0A954Z7M2-F1
#
_cell.length_a   1.000
_cell.length_b   1.000
_cell.length_c   1.000
_cell.angle_alpha   90.00
_cell.angle_beta   90.00
_cell.angle_gamma   90.00
#
_symmetry.space_group_name_H-M   'P 1'
#
loop_
_entity.id
_entity.type
_entity.pdbx_description
1 polymer ?
#
loop_
_entity_poly.entity_id
_entity_poly.type
_entity_poly.pdbx_seq_one_letter_code
_entity_poly.pdbx_strand_id
1 'polypeptide(L)'
;MRIFASTLTLLWLCAAAVPLAVGIEHVEVQDDKGRRQLKGEIVVEAKDGGLMLRTDDGGLHLLLARHITSRRTDDEPFKLLEREELGKRILAELPPGFQIHDSTNYLICYNTTRSYAIWTSSLLERLNKAFLAFWKRKGCELEVPSQPLPVLIFSDEQSYADYAQAELGPGAASVIGYYSLTTNRIMMYDLTGLQSLRREESLRGSRRDISVLLSLPAAEPLVATIVHEATHQIAFNCGLQTRFADNPIWMSEGMAVFFETPDLSSSRSWRGIGSVNYPRWDHYCDLEADDALIPLPQLLSDDQTFRTRDTALDAYAQAWAWNYFLIKWRPKEYVAYLKEIAAKPVLIQDTPKQRLADFKRHFGDDLEALQDEFDRRMDRVK
;
A
#
# COMPACT_ATOMS: atom_id res chain seq x y z
N MET A 1 23.16 16.44 -4.85
CA MET A 1 24.25 15.74 -5.57
C MET A 1 24.04 15.98 -7.06
N ARG A 2 24.90 16.79 -7.70
CA ARG A 2 24.76 17.20 -9.12
C ARG A 2 25.27 16.09 -10.03
N ILE A 3 24.44 15.54 -10.94
CA ILE A 3 24.93 14.80 -12.11
C ILE A 3 24.04 15.06 -13.34
N PHE A 4 24.69 15.68 -14.32
CA PHE A 4 24.51 15.74 -15.78
C PHE A 4 23.22 15.24 -16.45
N ALA A 5 22.57 16.19 -17.14
CA ALA A 5 21.69 15.96 -18.27
C ALA A 5 22.48 15.43 -19.47
N SER A 6 21.97 14.39 -20.13
CA SER A 6 22.34 14.02 -21.49
C SER A 6 21.14 13.36 -22.16
N THR A 7 20.82 13.87 -23.34
CA THR A 7 19.77 13.51 -24.28
C THR A 7 19.63 12.00 -24.51
N LEU A 8 18.41 11.46 -24.35
CA LEU A 8 18.05 10.13 -24.83
C LEU A 8 16.91 10.21 -25.85
N THR A 9 17.24 9.74 -27.05
CA THR A 9 16.38 9.57 -28.22
C THR A 9 15.25 8.59 -27.92
N LEU A 10 14.01 8.96 -28.23
CA LEU A 10 12.83 8.10 -28.15
C LEU A 10 13.01 6.87 -29.06
N LEU A 11 12.90 5.68 -28.47
CA LEU A 11 12.65 4.43 -29.19
C LEU A 11 11.36 3.82 -28.63
N TRP A 12 10.28 3.99 -29.39
CA TRP A 12 9.05 3.23 -29.23
C TRP A 12 9.37 1.76 -29.46
N LEU A 13 9.05 0.90 -28.48
CA LEU A 13 9.09 -0.55 -28.64
C LEU A 13 7.80 -1.13 -28.07
N CYS A 14 6.91 -1.53 -28.98
CA CYS A 14 5.84 -2.45 -28.67
C CYS A 14 6.44 -3.80 -28.25
N ALA A 15 6.47 -4.07 -26.95
CA ALA A 15 6.70 -5.44 -26.47
C ALA A 15 5.34 -6.15 -26.45
N ALA A 16 5.10 -7.00 -27.46
CA ALA A 16 4.04 -7.98 -27.38
C ALA A 16 4.44 -9.03 -26.33
N ALA A 17 3.73 -9.06 -25.20
CA ALA A 17 3.89 -10.11 -24.21
C ALA A 17 3.31 -11.42 -24.77
N VAL A 18 4.19 -12.32 -25.21
CA VAL A 18 3.81 -13.73 -25.40
C VAL A 18 3.85 -14.37 -24.02
N PRO A 19 2.76 -15.02 -23.55
CA PRO A 19 2.81 -15.75 -22.30
C PRO A 19 3.64 -17.00 -22.54
N LEU A 20 4.94 -16.95 -22.23
CA LEU A 20 5.68 -18.18 -22.00
C LEU A 20 5.04 -18.81 -20.76
N ALA A 21 4.58 -20.05 -20.87
CA ALA A 21 4.49 -20.92 -19.71
C ALA A 21 5.94 -21.17 -19.27
N VAL A 22 6.51 -20.20 -18.54
CA VAL A 22 7.88 -20.25 -18.03
C VAL A 22 7.81 -21.14 -16.79
N GLY A 23 8.51 -22.26 -16.79
CA GLY A 23 8.66 -23.03 -15.56
C GLY A 23 9.48 -22.25 -14.53
N ILE A 24 9.68 -22.84 -13.35
CA ILE A 24 10.17 -22.07 -12.22
C ILE A 24 11.66 -21.74 -12.37
N GLU A 25 12.01 -20.49 -12.08
CA GLU A 25 13.36 -19.98 -12.12
C GLU A 25 14.01 -20.10 -10.75
N HIS A 26 15.18 -20.75 -10.73
CA HIS A 26 16.03 -20.87 -9.56
C HIS A 26 17.21 -19.94 -9.75
N VAL A 27 17.30 -18.92 -8.91
CA VAL A 27 18.30 -17.87 -8.99
C VAL A 27 19.15 -17.90 -7.73
N GLU A 28 20.47 -18.01 -7.89
CA GLU A 28 21.41 -17.76 -6.81
C GLU A 28 21.88 -16.32 -6.89
N VAL A 29 21.81 -15.61 -5.76
CA VAL A 29 22.28 -14.24 -5.65
C VAL A 29 23.29 -14.08 -4.52
N GLN A 30 24.26 -13.20 -4.74
CA GLN A 30 25.24 -12.76 -3.76
C GLN A 30 25.26 -11.24 -3.71
N ASP A 31 24.80 -10.68 -2.60
CA ASP A 31 24.81 -9.24 -2.33
C ASP A 31 25.19 -8.96 -0.87
N ASP A 32 24.98 -7.72 -0.43
CA ASP A 32 25.27 -7.27 0.95
C ASP A 32 24.45 -8.03 2.00
N LYS A 33 23.34 -8.67 1.62
CA LYS A 33 22.52 -9.53 2.48
C LYS A 33 23.04 -10.98 2.53
N GLY A 34 24.13 -11.27 1.83
CA GLY A 34 24.75 -12.59 1.76
C GLY A 34 24.28 -13.43 0.58
N ARG A 35 24.62 -14.72 0.60
CA ARG A 35 24.22 -15.67 -0.43
C ARG A 35 22.78 -16.11 -0.19
N ARG A 36 21.93 -16.01 -1.22
CA ARG A 36 20.52 -16.45 -1.16
C ARG A 36 20.17 -17.26 -2.39
N GLN A 37 19.34 -18.28 -2.20
CA GLN A 37 18.73 -19.03 -3.29
C GLN A 37 17.24 -18.69 -3.33
N LEU A 38 16.77 -18.24 -4.48
CA LEU A 38 15.38 -17.86 -4.70
C LEU A 38 14.78 -18.78 -5.78
N LYS A 39 13.52 -19.15 -5.59
CA LYS A 39 12.73 -19.97 -6.51
C LYS A 39 11.44 -19.22 -6.81
N GLY A 40 11.15 -18.94 -8.08
CA GLY A 40 9.96 -18.16 -8.44
C GLY A 40 9.75 -18.02 -9.94
N GLU A 41 8.70 -17.32 -10.35
CA GLU A 41 8.49 -16.96 -11.76
C GLU A 41 9.09 -15.59 -12.07
N ILE A 42 9.51 -15.40 -13.32
CA ILE A 42 9.98 -14.09 -13.78
C ILE A 42 8.77 -13.23 -14.14
N VAL A 43 8.64 -12.10 -13.45
CA VAL A 43 7.65 -11.06 -13.76
C VAL A 43 8.16 -10.19 -14.91
N VAL A 44 9.42 -9.75 -14.83
CA VAL A 44 10.11 -8.94 -15.86
C VAL A 44 11.60 -9.28 -15.86
N GLU A 45 12.19 -9.35 -17.05
CA GLU A 45 13.64 -9.37 -17.27
C GLU A 45 14.07 -8.07 -17.96
N ALA A 46 15.01 -7.37 -17.31
CA ALA A 46 15.60 -6.14 -17.83
C ALA A 46 16.67 -6.46 -18.89
N LYS A 47 16.95 -5.47 -19.77
CA LYS A 47 17.91 -5.64 -20.87
C LYS A 47 19.34 -5.95 -20.41
N ASP A 48 19.70 -5.53 -19.20
CA ASP A 48 21.00 -5.78 -18.59
C ASP A 48 21.09 -7.15 -17.89
N GLY A 49 20.02 -7.95 -17.92
CA GLY A 49 19.90 -9.24 -17.25
C GLY A 49 19.39 -9.16 -15.80
N GLY A 50 18.98 -7.98 -15.33
CA GLY A 50 18.29 -7.84 -14.04
C GLY A 50 16.91 -8.51 -14.07
N LEU A 51 16.45 -9.04 -12.94
CA LEU A 51 15.20 -9.79 -12.85
C LEU A 51 14.28 -9.21 -11.78
N MET A 52 12.99 -9.16 -12.08
CA MET A 52 11.94 -9.11 -11.07
C MET A 52 11.35 -10.50 -10.93
N LEU A 53 11.65 -11.17 -9.81
CA LEU A 53 11.21 -12.54 -9.53
C LEU A 53 10.05 -12.52 -8.53
N ARG A 54 8.96 -13.25 -8.81
CA ARG A 54 7.88 -13.49 -7.86
C ARG A 54 8.03 -14.87 -7.23
N THR A 55 8.19 -14.93 -5.92
CA THR A 55 8.28 -16.17 -5.14
C THR A 55 6.89 -16.74 -4.83
N ASP A 56 6.85 -18.02 -4.44
CA ASP A 56 5.63 -18.76 -4.12
C ASP A 56 4.84 -18.19 -2.93
N ASP A 57 5.49 -17.40 -2.06
CA ASP A 57 4.86 -16.65 -0.97
C ASP A 57 4.29 -15.29 -1.39
N GLY A 58 4.37 -14.93 -2.68
CA GLY A 58 3.89 -13.67 -3.23
C GLY A 58 4.88 -12.51 -3.10
N GLY A 59 6.09 -12.76 -2.58
CA GLY A 59 7.20 -11.80 -2.55
C GLY A 59 7.67 -11.40 -3.95
N LEU A 60 8.10 -10.15 -4.10
CA LEU A 60 8.68 -9.58 -5.32
C LEU A 60 10.12 -9.17 -5.04
N HIS A 61 11.04 -9.81 -5.74
CA HIS A 61 12.48 -9.63 -5.58
C HIS A 61 13.07 -8.93 -6.79
N LEU A 62 13.62 -7.73 -6.58
CA LEU A 62 14.40 -7.00 -7.58
C LEU A 62 15.85 -7.44 -7.49
N LEU A 63 16.29 -8.21 -8.49
CA LEU A 63 17.61 -8.80 -8.57
C LEU A 63 18.43 -8.07 -9.63
N LEU A 64 19.52 -7.45 -9.20
CA LEU A 64 20.47 -6.81 -10.11
C LEU A 64 21.31 -7.87 -10.81
N ALA A 65 21.50 -7.75 -12.13
CA ALA A 65 22.27 -8.70 -12.94
C ALA A 65 23.63 -9.06 -12.31
N ARG A 66 24.36 -8.05 -11.84
CA ARG A 66 25.68 -8.21 -11.20
C ARG A 66 25.69 -9.05 -9.91
N HIS A 67 24.54 -9.20 -9.24
CA HIS A 67 24.42 -10.01 -8.03
C HIS A 67 23.97 -11.44 -8.33
N ILE A 68 23.53 -11.73 -9.56
CA ILE A 68 23.09 -13.08 -9.97
C ILE A 68 24.34 -13.90 -10.29
N THR A 69 24.58 -14.94 -9.50
CA THR A 69 25.75 -15.82 -9.66
C THR A 69 25.43 -17.10 -10.43
N SER A 70 24.17 -17.53 -10.40
CA SER A 70 23.68 -18.71 -11.13
C SER A 70 22.18 -18.60 -11.39
N ARG A 71 21.73 -19.14 -12.52
CA ARG A 71 20.33 -19.18 -12.93
C ARG A 71 20.04 -20.51 -13.65
N ARG A 72 18.91 -21.13 -13.33
CA ARG A 72 18.35 -22.26 -14.09
C ARG A 72 16.83 -22.18 -14.10
N THR A 73 16.23 -22.62 -15.19
CA THR A 73 14.78 -22.78 -15.35
C THR A 73 14.46 -24.28 -15.29
N ASP A 74 13.41 -24.66 -14.55
CA ASP A 74 12.83 -26.00 -14.65
C ASP A 74 11.51 -25.99 -15.45
N ASP A 75 10.87 -27.15 -15.61
CA ASP A 75 9.58 -27.29 -16.29
C ASP A 75 8.39 -27.39 -15.29
N GLU A 76 8.62 -27.11 -14.00
CA GLU A 76 7.55 -27.16 -13.00
C GLU A 76 6.61 -25.96 -13.17
N PRO A 77 5.29 -26.13 -13.04
CA PRO A 77 4.37 -25.00 -13.06
C PRO A 77 4.53 -24.17 -11.78
N PHE A 78 4.65 -22.85 -11.93
CA PHE A 78 4.63 -21.96 -10.77
C PHE A 78 3.29 -22.05 -10.04
N LYS A 79 3.35 -22.27 -8.73
CA LYS A 79 2.19 -22.32 -7.86
C LYS A 79 2.47 -21.50 -6.60
N LEU A 80 1.51 -20.64 -6.26
CA LEU A 80 1.50 -19.94 -4.99
C LEU A 80 1.26 -20.91 -3.82
N LEU A 81 1.93 -20.66 -2.70
CA LEU A 81 1.75 -21.42 -1.47
C LEU A 81 0.31 -21.33 -0.98
N GLU A 82 -0.23 -22.47 -0.55
CA GLU A 82 -1.52 -22.50 0.13
C GLU A 82 -1.39 -21.92 1.54
N ARG A 83 -2.51 -21.54 2.15
CA ARG A 83 -2.57 -20.87 3.46
C ARG A 83 -1.67 -21.48 4.53
N GLU A 84 -1.73 -22.80 4.72
CA GLU A 84 -0.95 -23.48 5.76
C GLU A 84 0.56 -23.43 5.48
N GLU A 85 0.95 -23.60 4.21
CA GLU A 85 2.36 -23.58 3.79
C GLU A 85 2.93 -22.16 3.86
N LEU A 86 2.14 -21.16 3.45
CA LEU A 86 2.46 -19.75 3.58
C LEU A 86 2.68 -19.37 5.05
N GLY A 87 1.80 -19.81 5.95
CA GLY A 87 1.97 -19.63 7.39
C GLY A 87 3.26 -20.22 7.93
N LYS A 88 3.58 -21.47 7.57
CA LYS A 88 4.84 -22.11 7.98
C LYS A 88 6.07 -21.39 7.44
N ARG A 89 6.03 -20.94 6.18
CA ARG A 89 7.09 -20.16 5.55
C ARG A 89 7.36 -18.87 6.32
N ILE A 90 6.32 -18.09 6.57
CA ILE A 90 6.44 -16.80 7.26
C ILE A 90 6.92 -16.99 8.70
N LEU A 91 6.37 -17.96 9.45
CA LEU A 91 6.83 -18.23 10.82
C LEU A 91 8.32 -18.63 10.89
N ALA A 92 8.83 -19.34 9.88
CA ALA A 92 10.24 -19.73 9.84
C ALA A 92 11.19 -18.54 9.63
N GLU A 93 10.70 -17.43 9.08
CA GLU A 93 11.45 -16.17 8.88
C GLU A 93 11.40 -15.26 10.11
N LEU A 94 10.48 -15.50 11.03
CA LEU A 94 10.20 -14.61 12.15
C LEU A 94 10.94 -15.01 13.42
N PRO A 95 11.19 -14.05 14.33
CA PRO A 95 11.73 -14.36 15.65
C PRO A 95 10.85 -15.38 16.41
N PRO A 96 11.42 -16.12 17.38
CA PRO A 96 10.64 -17.02 18.22
C PRO A 96 9.49 -16.31 18.94
N GLY A 97 8.38 -17.03 19.16
CA GLY A 97 7.22 -16.53 19.90
C GLY A 97 6.04 -16.09 19.03
N PHE A 98 6.23 -16.00 17.70
CA PHE A 98 5.13 -15.78 16.78
C PHE A 98 4.19 -16.98 16.69
N GLN A 99 2.90 -16.68 16.57
CA GLN A 99 1.79 -17.60 16.38
C GLN A 99 0.96 -17.15 15.18
N ILE A 100 0.11 -18.05 14.67
CA ILE A 100 -0.79 -17.73 13.56
C ILE A 100 -2.23 -17.65 14.05
N HIS A 101 -2.95 -16.63 13.58
CA HIS A 101 -4.39 -16.56 13.58
C HIS A 101 -4.90 -16.41 12.15
N ASP A 102 -5.60 -17.44 11.67
CA ASP A 102 -6.27 -17.41 10.37
C ASP A 102 -7.63 -16.71 10.43
N SER A 103 -7.91 -15.92 9.40
CA SER A 103 -9.25 -15.43 9.06
C SER A 103 -9.59 -15.75 7.60
N THR A 104 -10.74 -15.32 7.09
CA THR A 104 -11.21 -15.64 5.73
C THR A 104 -10.21 -15.24 4.65
N ASN A 105 -9.73 -13.99 4.67
CA ASN A 105 -8.85 -13.40 3.67
C ASN A 105 -7.44 -13.12 4.20
N TYR A 106 -7.23 -13.07 5.52
CA TYR A 106 -5.95 -12.71 6.12
C TYR A 106 -5.29 -13.88 6.84
N LEU A 107 -3.96 -13.79 6.95
CA LEU A 107 -3.10 -14.66 7.72
C LEU A 107 -2.32 -13.78 8.72
N ILE A 108 -2.74 -13.78 9.98
CA ILE A 108 -2.14 -12.92 11.01
C ILE A 108 -1.03 -13.68 11.73
N CYS A 109 0.22 -13.28 11.54
CA CYS A 109 1.37 -13.76 12.30
C CYS A 109 1.65 -12.77 13.44
N TYR A 110 1.55 -13.20 14.69
CA TYR A 110 1.66 -12.30 15.84
C TYR A 110 2.45 -12.90 17.00
N ASN A 111 3.23 -12.09 17.72
CA ASN A 111 3.83 -12.46 19.02
C ASN A 111 3.25 -11.66 20.20
N THR A 112 2.20 -10.86 19.96
CA THR A 112 1.34 -10.28 21.01
C THR A 112 0.26 -11.28 21.49
N THR A 113 -0.84 -10.80 22.06
CA THR A 113 -1.97 -11.64 22.44
C THR A 113 -2.87 -12.02 21.27
N ARG A 114 -3.47 -13.21 21.40
CA ARG A 114 -4.51 -13.69 20.48
C ARG A 114 -5.73 -12.76 20.41
N SER A 115 -6.04 -12.04 21.50
CA SER A 115 -7.18 -11.11 21.51
C SER A 115 -6.96 -9.94 20.57
N TYR A 116 -5.75 -9.38 20.56
CA TYR A 116 -5.36 -8.30 19.65
C TYR A 116 -5.29 -8.77 18.19
N ALA A 117 -4.75 -9.97 17.95
CA ALA A 117 -4.74 -10.58 16.62
C ALA A 117 -6.14 -10.77 16.04
N ILE A 118 -7.10 -11.27 16.85
CA ILE A 118 -8.50 -11.44 16.44
C ILE A 118 -9.21 -10.10 16.19
N TRP A 119 -8.94 -9.10 17.02
CA TRP A 119 -9.49 -7.77 16.82
C TRP A 119 -8.99 -7.15 15.51
N THR A 120 -7.67 -7.26 15.24
CA THR A 120 -7.04 -6.77 14.01
C THR A 120 -7.59 -7.50 12.79
N SER A 121 -7.65 -8.84 12.79
CA SER A 121 -8.25 -9.58 11.66
C SER A 121 -9.71 -9.16 11.42
N SER A 122 -10.51 -9.00 12.48
CA SER A 122 -11.91 -8.56 12.36
C SER A 122 -12.03 -7.14 11.81
N LEU A 123 -11.08 -6.25 12.09
CA LEU A 123 -10.98 -4.93 11.49
C LEU A 123 -10.71 -5.03 9.98
N LEU A 124 -9.68 -5.78 9.61
CA LEU A 124 -9.23 -5.95 8.22
C LEU A 124 -10.28 -6.63 7.34
N GLU A 125 -10.95 -7.67 7.84
CA GLU A 125 -12.02 -8.37 7.10
C GLU A 125 -13.21 -7.46 6.79
N ARG A 126 -13.56 -6.56 7.72
CA ARG A 126 -14.63 -5.58 7.49
C ARG A 126 -14.23 -4.58 6.42
N LEU A 127 -13.00 -4.08 6.47
CA LEU A 127 -12.46 -3.19 5.44
C LEU A 127 -12.44 -3.87 4.07
N ASN A 128 -11.89 -5.07 3.97
CA ASN A 128 -11.81 -5.83 2.72
C ASN A 128 -13.18 -5.97 2.04
N LYS A 129 -14.17 -6.47 2.80
CA LYS A 129 -15.55 -6.61 2.30
C LYS A 129 -16.13 -5.28 1.83
N ALA A 130 -15.91 -4.21 2.60
CA ALA A 130 -16.50 -2.91 2.33
C ALA A 130 -15.81 -2.21 1.14
N PHE A 131 -14.48 -2.36 1.00
CA PHE A 131 -13.68 -1.88 -0.13
C PHE A 131 -14.12 -2.53 -1.45
N LEU A 132 -14.17 -3.87 -1.50
CA LEU A 132 -14.61 -4.58 -2.71
C LEU A 132 -16.05 -4.22 -3.09
N ALA A 133 -16.95 -4.13 -2.10
CA ALA A 133 -18.33 -3.72 -2.34
C ALA A 133 -18.43 -2.26 -2.84
N PHE A 134 -17.57 -1.36 -2.34
CA PHE A 134 -17.53 0.03 -2.76
C PHE A 134 -17.17 0.17 -4.24
N TRP A 135 -16.06 -0.44 -4.65
CA TRP A 135 -15.60 -0.38 -6.03
C TRP A 135 -16.53 -1.08 -7.01
N LYS A 136 -17.12 -2.22 -6.60
CA LYS A 136 -18.16 -2.89 -7.39
C LYS A 136 -19.35 -1.96 -7.66
N ARG A 137 -19.82 -1.19 -6.67
CA ARG A 137 -20.91 -0.20 -6.87
C ARG A 137 -20.51 0.95 -7.79
N LYS A 138 -19.22 1.26 -7.90
CA LYS A 138 -18.67 2.28 -8.80
C LYS A 138 -18.41 1.75 -10.22
N GLY A 139 -18.70 0.48 -10.49
CA GLY A 139 -18.46 -0.14 -11.80
C GLY A 139 -17.01 -0.59 -12.02
N CYS A 140 -16.22 -0.71 -10.95
CA CYS A 140 -14.89 -1.29 -10.98
C CYS A 140 -14.97 -2.73 -10.45
N GLU A 141 -14.85 -3.69 -11.36
CA GLU A 141 -14.73 -5.11 -10.98
C GLU A 141 -13.30 -5.37 -10.55
N LEU A 142 -13.15 -5.90 -9.34
CA LEU A 142 -11.87 -6.18 -8.70
C LEU A 142 -11.70 -7.69 -8.54
N GLU A 143 -10.46 -8.13 -8.60
CA GLU A 143 -10.10 -9.53 -8.44
C GLU A 143 -10.11 -9.95 -6.97
N VAL A 144 -10.33 -11.24 -6.73
CA VAL A 144 -10.14 -11.82 -5.39
C VAL A 144 -8.65 -12.10 -5.24
N PRO A 145 -8.01 -11.72 -4.11
CA PRO A 145 -6.61 -12.05 -3.85
C PRO A 145 -6.32 -13.53 -4.07
N SER A 146 -5.25 -13.83 -4.80
CA SER A 146 -4.85 -15.21 -5.14
C SER A 146 -4.25 -15.99 -3.97
N GLN A 147 -3.91 -15.30 -2.87
CA GLN A 147 -3.41 -15.86 -1.62
C GLN A 147 -4.01 -15.12 -0.41
N PRO A 148 -3.99 -15.74 0.78
CA PRO A 148 -4.24 -15.02 2.02
C PRO A 148 -3.28 -13.83 2.18
N LEU A 149 -3.81 -12.71 2.63
CA LEU A 149 -3.07 -11.47 2.84
C LEU A 149 -2.33 -11.53 4.19
N PRO A 150 -0.98 -11.55 4.20
CA PRO A 150 -0.24 -11.68 5.46
C PRO A 150 -0.14 -10.36 6.23
N VAL A 151 -0.24 -10.46 7.55
CA VAL A 151 -0.09 -9.32 8.48
C VAL A 151 0.77 -9.76 9.66
N LEU A 152 1.77 -8.96 9.99
CA LEU A 152 2.71 -9.19 11.08
C LEU A 152 2.41 -8.22 12.22
N ILE A 153 2.14 -8.76 13.40
CA ILE A 153 1.85 -7.98 14.60
C ILE A 153 2.90 -8.28 15.67
N PHE A 154 3.80 -7.33 15.86
CA PHE A 154 4.82 -7.36 16.91
C PHE A 154 4.21 -6.98 18.27
N SER A 155 4.79 -7.48 19.35
CA SER A 155 4.34 -7.24 20.73
C SER A 155 4.60 -5.82 21.22
N ASP A 156 5.58 -5.15 20.61
CA ASP A 156 6.11 -3.87 21.05
C ASP A 156 6.80 -3.15 19.90
N GLU A 157 7.00 -1.84 20.08
CA GLU A 157 7.60 -0.94 19.09
C GLU A 157 9.05 -1.29 18.79
N GLN A 158 9.83 -1.76 19.77
CA GLN A 158 11.25 -2.04 19.59
C GLN A 158 11.46 -3.26 18.68
N SER A 159 10.79 -4.38 18.96
CA SER A 159 10.89 -5.58 18.14
C SER A 159 10.38 -5.35 16.70
N TYR A 160 9.37 -4.51 16.55
CA TYR A 160 8.92 -4.03 15.25
C TYR A 160 9.99 -3.19 14.54
N ALA A 161 10.56 -2.18 15.22
CA ALA A 161 11.54 -1.28 14.64
C ALA A 161 12.81 -2.04 14.21
N ASP A 162 13.28 -2.99 15.03
CA ASP A 162 14.43 -3.85 14.72
C ASP A 162 14.19 -4.67 13.45
N TYR A 163 12.98 -5.23 13.28
CA TYR A 163 12.62 -6.00 12.10
C TYR A 163 12.45 -5.09 10.86
N ALA A 164 11.75 -3.97 11.02
CA ALA A 164 11.42 -3.04 9.95
C ALA A 164 12.63 -2.23 9.46
N GLN A 165 13.70 -2.11 10.26
CA GLN A 165 14.93 -1.40 9.90
C GLN A 165 15.55 -1.92 8.59
N ALA A 166 15.40 -3.20 8.27
CA ALA A 166 15.92 -3.80 7.04
C ALA A 166 15.28 -3.23 5.75
N GLU A 167 14.05 -2.70 5.83
CA GLU A 167 13.31 -2.12 4.70
C GLU A 167 13.19 -0.60 4.82
N LEU A 168 12.82 -0.09 5.99
CA LEU A 168 12.58 1.35 6.21
C LEU A 168 13.82 2.13 6.68
N GLY A 169 14.91 1.43 7.00
CA GLY A 169 16.11 2.06 7.55
C GLY A 169 15.84 2.77 8.88
N PRO A 170 16.55 3.89 9.18
CA PRO A 170 16.39 4.62 10.44
C PRO A 170 14.99 5.19 10.69
N GLY A 171 14.13 5.25 9.67
CA GLY A 171 12.76 5.76 9.78
C GLY A 171 11.76 4.78 10.39
N ALA A 172 12.14 3.51 10.60
CA ALA A 172 11.23 2.46 11.07
C ALA A 172 10.48 2.83 12.36
N ALA A 173 11.17 3.44 13.34
CA ALA A 173 10.57 3.84 14.62
C ALA A 173 9.59 5.03 14.52
N SER A 174 9.50 5.69 13.37
CA SER A 174 8.61 6.85 13.19
C SER A 174 7.23 6.49 12.63
N VAL A 175 7.01 5.24 12.25
CA VAL A 175 5.75 4.76 11.66
C VAL A 175 5.20 3.57 12.44
N ILE A 176 3.91 3.62 12.73
CA ILE A 176 3.20 2.63 13.55
C ILE A 176 3.02 1.28 12.83
N GLY A 177 2.99 1.33 11.51
CA GLY A 177 2.98 0.20 10.62
C GLY A 177 3.17 0.66 9.18
N TYR A 178 3.42 -0.30 8.29
CA TYR A 178 3.53 -0.04 6.86
C TYR A 178 3.17 -1.29 6.05
N TYR A 179 2.75 -1.08 4.81
CA TYR A 179 2.64 -2.12 3.79
C TYR A 179 3.91 -2.22 2.95
N SER A 180 4.49 -3.42 2.88
CA SER A 180 5.69 -3.71 2.10
C SER A 180 5.34 -4.13 0.68
N LEU A 181 5.73 -3.32 -0.31
CA LEU A 181 5.60 -3.66 -1.74
C LEU A 181 6.43 -4.90 -2.09
N THR A 182 7.55 -5.14 -1.41
CA THR A 182 8.41 -6.29 -1.69
C THR A 182 7.79 -7.58 -1.17
N THR A 183 7.36 -7.62 0.09
CA THR A 183 6.89 -8.87 0.72
C THR A 183 5.39 -9.09 0.60
N ASN A 184 4.61 -8.08 0.20
CA ASN A 184 3.16 -8.07 0.21
C ASN A 184 2.53 -8.13 1.63
N ARG A 185 3.28 -7.76 2.66
CA ARG A 185 2.88 -7.92 4.06
C ARG A 185 2.62 -6.56 4.69
N ILE A 186 1.61 -6.49 5.56
CA ILE A 186 1.48 -5.37 6.51
C ILE A 186 2.29 -5.70 7.75
N MET A 187 3.09 -4.75 8.23
CA MET A 187 3.85 -4.90 9.47
C MET A 187 3.45 -3.81 10.45
N MET A 188 3.23 -4.18 11.72
CA MET A 188 2.83 -3.25 12.78
C MET A 188 3.11 -3.84 14.16
N TYR A 189 2.99 -3.03 15.21
CA TYR A 189 3.04 -3.51 16.59
C TYR A 189 1.72 -3.28 17.35
N ASP A 190 1.59 -3.96 18.49
CA ASP A 190 0.42 -3.85 19.36
C ASP A 190 0.35 -2.46 20.02
N LEU A 191 -0.65 -1.70 19.59
CA LEU A 191 -0.92 -0.33 20.03
C LEU A 191 -1.37 -0.22 21.50
N THR A 192 -1.82 -1.31 22.12
CA THR A 192 -2.24 -1.27 23.54
C THR A 192 -1.05 -1.02 24.47
N GLY A 193 0.19 -1.29 24.01
CA GLY A 193 1.41 -0.99 24.74
C GLY A 193 1.69 0.50 24.90
N LEU A 194 1.24 1.34 23.95
CA LEU A 194 1.50 2.80 23.93
C LEU A 194 0.95 3.54 25.17
N GLN A 195 -0.05 2.97 25.84
CA GLN A 195 -0.68 3.59 27.01
C GLN A 195 0.00 3.24 28.35
N SER A 196 0.85 2.22 28.37
CA SER A 196 1.22 1.55 29.62
C SER A 196 2.53 2.07 30.23
N LEU A 197 2.58 3.35 30.60
CA LEU A 197 3.63 3.89 31.48
C LEU A 197 3.55 3.38 32.95
N ARG A 198 2.61 2.48 33.32
CA ARG A 198 2.37 2.19 34.77
C ARG A 198 1.97 0.78 35.24
N ARG A 199 1.94 -0.30 34.44
CA ARG A 199 1.68 -1.65 35.00
C ARG A 199 2.47 -2.77 34.30
N GLU A 200 2.86 -3.74 35.11
CA GLU A 200 3.67 -4.93 34.81
C GLU A 200 3.32 -5.62 33.48
N GLU A 201 4.34 -6.25 32.88
CA GLU A 201 4.39 -6.88 31.55
C GLU A 201 3.31 -7.94 31.25
N SER A 202 2.48 -8.33 32.21
CA SER A 202 1.66 -9.55 32.13
C SER A 202 0.24 -9.37 31.57
N LEU A 203 -0.21 -8.16 31.22
CA LEU A 203 -1.58 -7.89 30.74
C LEU A 203 -1.63 -6.84 29.61
N ARG A 204 -0.87 -7.02 28.53
CA ARG A 204 -1.00 -6.23 27.29
C ARG A 204 -1.97 -6.91 26.31
N GLY A 205 -2.60 -6.17 25.39
CA GLY A 205 -3.40 -6.72 24.29
C GLY A 205 -4.72 -7.42 24.67
N SER A 206 -5.14 -7.42 25.94
CA SER A 206 -6.39 -8.09 26.33
C SER A 206 -7.61 -7.38 25.73
N ARG A 207 -8.76 -8.07 25.68
CA ARG A 207 -10.03 -7.44 25.24
C ARG A 207 -10.37 -6.17 26.02
N ARG A 208 -9.99 -6.11 27.31
CA ARG A 208 -10.19 -4.93 28.14
C ARG A 208 -9.28 -3.80 27.69
N ASP A 209 -8.01 -4.08 27.43
CA ASP A 209 -7.03 -3.06 27.01
C ASP A 209 -7.37 -2.51 25.63
N ILE A 210 -7.81 -3.38 24.71
CA ILE A 210 -8.33 -2.95 23.40
C ILE A 210 -9.54 -2.03 23.59
N SER A 211 -10.49 -2.40 24.47
CA SER A 211 -11.65 -1.55 24.74
C SER A 211 -11.27 -0.21 25.36
N VAL A 212 -10.26 -0.18 26.23
CA VAL A 212 -9.73 1.06 26.80
C VAL A 212 -9.05 1.89 25.73
N LEU A 213 -8.21 1.28 24.89
CA LEU A 213 -7.56 1.92 23.75
C LEU A 213 -8.58 2.62 22.87
N LEU A 214 -9.56 1.88 22.38
CA LEU A 214 -10.61 2.40 21.49
C LEU A 214 -11.52 3.46 22.14
N SER A 215 -11.52 3.57 23.47
CA SER A 215 -12.24 4.63 24.17
C SER A 215 -11.48 5.96 24.23
N LEU A 216 -10.17 5.96 23.92
CA LEU A 216 -9.37 7.17 23.92
C LEU A 216 -9.40 7.86 22.55
N PRO A 217 -9.42 9.20 22.50
CA PRO A 217 -9.31 9.95 21.25
C PRO A 217 -8.05 9.60 20.45
N ALA A 218 -6.95 9.27 21.13
CA ALA A 218 -5.69 8.90 20.49
C ALA A 218 -5.75 7.59 19.68
N ALA A 219 -6.77 6.75 19.85
CA ALA A 219 -6.89 5.51 19.07
C ALA A 219 -7.35 5.73 17.63
N GLU A 220 -8.06 6.81 17.35
CA GLU A 220 -8.55 7.12 16.01
C GLU A 220 -7.44 7.20 14.96
N PRO A 221 -6.40 8.04 15.11
CA PRO A 221 -5.31 8.11 14.14
C PRO A 221 -4.53 6.79 14.04
N LEU A 222 -4.39 6.03 15.14
CA LEU A 222 -3.68 4.75 15.11
C LEU A 222 -4.45 3.70 14.30
N VAL A 223 -5.77 3.59 14.50
CA VAL A 223 -6.63 2.70 13.72
C VAL A 223 -6.69 3.16 12.26
N ALA A 224 -6.73 4.47 12.01
CA ALA A 224 -6.66 5.01 10.66
C ALA A 224 -5.39 4.53 9.93
N THR A 225 -4.22 4.53 10.58
CA THR A 225 -3.00 3.95 9.98
C THR A 225 -3.16 2.46 9.65
N ILE A 226 -3.76 1.64 10.53
CA ILE A 226 -4.02 0.22 10.21
C ILE A 226 -4.88 0.09 8.94
N VAL A 227 -5.91 0.92 8.83
CA VAL A 227 -6.83 0.92 7.68
C VAL A 227 -6.14 1.43 6.42
N HIS A 228 -5.28 2.43 6.55
CA HIS A 228 -4.48 2.98 5.47
C HIS A 228 -3.61 1.90 4.81
N GLU A 229 -2.77 1.22 5.61
CA GLU A 229 -1.90 0.16 5.11
C GLU A 229 -2.68 -1.03 4.54
N ALA A 230 -3.80 -1.35 5.18
CA ALA A 230 -4.69 -2.39 4.68
C ALA A 230 -5.36 -2.01 3.35
N THR A 231 -5.64 -0.74 3.13
CA THR A 231 -6.18 -0.24 1.86
C THR A 231 -5.18 -0.45 0.74
N HIS A 232 -3.91 -0.12 0.96
CA HIS A 232 -2.83 -0.43 0.01
C HIS A 232 -2.75 -1.92 -0.28
N GLN A 233 -2.68 -2.75 0.77
CA GLN A 233 -2.60 -4.21 0.59
C GLN A 233 -3.78 -4.74 -0.23
N ILE A 234 -5.01 -4.33 0.07
CA ILE A 234 -6.17 -4.77 -0.72
C ILE A 234 -6.06 -4.27 -2.17
N ALA A 235 -5.77 -2.99 -2.39
CA ALA A 235 -5.69 -2.38 -3.72
C ALA A 235 -4.70 -3.11 -4.64
N PHE A 236 -3.51 -3.44 -4.13
CA PHE A 236 -2.48 -4.17 -4.87
C PHE A 236 -2.79 -5.65 -5.12
N ASN A 237 -3.65 -6.27 -4.31
CA ASN A 237 -3.99 -7.69 -4.42
C ASN A 237 -5.31 -7.96 -5.14
N CYS A 238 -6.06 -6.92 -5.50
CA CYS A 238 -7.33 -7.02 -6.22
C CYS A 238 -7.29 -6.38 -7.62
N GLY A 239 -6.10 -6.00 -8.08
CA GLY A 239 -5.87 -5.43 -9.41
C GLY A 239 -6.27 -3.95 -9.56
N LEU A 240 -6.58 -3.25 -8.46
CA LEU A 240 -6.83 -1.81 -8.51
C LEU A 240 -5.54 -1.01 -8.70
N GLN A 241 -4.43 -1.54 -8.16
CA GLN A 241 -3.08 -1.03 -8.36
C GLN A 241 -2.13 -2.19 -8.63
N THR A 242 -0.99 -1.91 -9.27
CA THR A 242 0.03 -2.90 -9.58
C THR A 242 1.33 -2.56 -8.86
N ARG A 243 1.84 -3.48 -8.03
CA ARG A 243 3.09 -3.25 -7.29
C ARG A 243 4.24 -2.98 -8.25
N PHE A 244 5.07 -1.98 -7.93
CA PHE A 244 6.19 -1.51 -8.74
C PHE A 244 5.83 -0.95 -10.13
N ALA A 245 4.55 -0.81 -10.48
CA ALA A 245 4.15 0.05 -11.59
C ALA A 245 4.17 1.53 -11.16
N ASP A 246 4.15 2.45 -12.13
CA ASP A 246 4.05 3.89 -11.87
C ASP A 246 2.65 4.29 -11.37
N ASN A 247 2.42 4.11 -10.07
CA ASN A 247 1.22 4.58 -9.39
C ASN A 247 1.50 5.99 -8.85
N PRO A 248 0.87 7.07 -9.38
CA PRO A 248 1.08 8.41 -8.85
C PRO A 248 0.74 8.49 -7.36
N ILE A 249 1.60 9.11 -6.55
CA ILE A 249 1.47 9.07 -5.08
C ILE A 249 0.19 9.77 -4.63
N TRP A 250 -0.18 10.91 -5.22
CA TRP A 250 -1.43 11.61 -4.90
C TRP A 250 -2.67 10.71 -5.06
N MET A 251 -2.67 9.81 -6.04
CA MET A 251 -3.76 8.89 -6.31
C MET A 251 -3.76 7.76 -5.30
N SER A 252 -2.60 7.10 -5.11
CA SER A 252 -2.45 5.97 -4.18
C SER A 252 -2.75 6.38 -2.74
N GLU A 253 -2.07 7.42 -2.26
CA GLU A 253 -2.17 7.90 -0.88
C GLU A 253 -3.51 8.59 -0.62
N GLY A 254 -3.97 9.44 -1.54
CA GLY A 254 -5.27 10.10 -1.39
C GLY A 254 -6.43 9.10 -1.37
N MET A 255 -6.33 7.99 -2.10
CA MET A 255 -7.28 6.88 -2.01
C MET A 255 -7.20 6.18 -0.66
N ALA A 256 -6.00 5.87 -0.16
CA ALA A 256 -5.85 5.27 1.17
C ALA A 256 -6.47 6.17 2.26
N VAL A 257 -6.21 7.47 2.20
CA VAL A 257 -6.80 8.47 3.10
C VAL A 257 -8.33 8.58 2.96
N PHE A 258 -8.87 8.33 1.77
CA PHE A 258 -10.32 8.28 1.55
C PHE A 258 -10.98 7.08 2.28
N PHE A 259 -10.29 5.94 2.38
CA PHE A 259 -10.79 4.75 3.07
C PHE A 259 -10.44 4.73 4.56
N GLU A 260 -9.44 5.50 5.01
CA GLU A 260 -8.93 5.45 6.38
C GLU A 260 -9.86 6.04 7.44
N THR A 261 -10.95 6.72 7.07
CA THR A 261 -11.95 7.27 8.00
C THR A 261 -12.61 6.15 8.81
N PRO A 262 -12.19 5.92 10.07
CA PRO A 262 -12.62 4.74 10.78
C PRO A 262 -13.97 5.02 11.45
N ASP A 263 -14.99 4.20 11.18
CA ASP A 263 -16.19 4.21 12.00
C ASP A 263 -15.94 3.39 13.28
N LEU A 264 -15.34 4.01 14.28
CA LEU A 264 -15.04 3.39 15.58
C LEU A 264 -16.28 3.26 16.48
N SER A 265 -17.38 3.94 16.13
CA SER A 265 -18.61 3.99 16.94
C SER A 265 -19.46 2.72 16.85
N SER A 266 -19.22 1.88 15.83
CA SER A 266 -20.07 0.75 15.49
C SER A 266 -19.28 -0.58 15.50
N SER A 267 -19.62 -1.45 16.45
CA SER A 267 -19.06 -2.82 16.54
C SER A 267 -19.57 -3.78 15.44
N ARG A 268 -20.53 -3.36 14.61
CA ARG A 268 -21.23 -4.24 13.65
C ARG A 268 -21.12 -3.83 12.18
N SER A 269 -20.67 -2.62 11.87
CA SER A 269 -20.72 -2.07 10.51
C SER A 269 -19.68 -0.99 10.31
N TRP A 270 -18.95 -1.04 9.19
CA TRP A 270 -18.06 0.02 8.73
C TRP A 270 -18.92 1.03 7.95
N ARG A 271 -19.62 1.96 8.63
CA ARG A 271 -20.58 2.88 7.97
C ARG A 271 -19.94 4.16 7.43
N GLY A 272 -18.62 4.26 7.45
CA GLY A 272 -17.88 5.49 7.12
C GLY A 272 -17.08 5.49 5.80
N ILE A 273 -17.08 4.43 4.97
CA ILE A 273 -16.30 4.49 3.71
C ILE A 273 -16.84 5.62 2.84
N GLY A 274 -15.96 6.58 2.54
CA GLY A 274 -16.28 7.77 1.77
C GLY A 274 -17.01 8.87 2.54
N SER A 275 -17.05 8.78 3.88
CA SER A 275 -17.31 9.93 4.73
C SER A 275 -16.19 10.97 4.60
N VAL A 276 -16.47 12.20 5.04
CA VAL A 276 -15.46 13.25 5.07
C VAL A 276 -14.40 12.90 6.12
N ASN A 277 -13.13 12.95 5.74
CA ASN A 277 -12.02 12.88 6.67
C ASN A 277 -11.81 14.29 7.23
N TYR A 278 -12.55 14.66 8.29
CA TYR A 278 -12.57 16.03 8.82
C TYR A 278 -11.17 16.57 9.15
N PRO A 279 -10.26 15.83 9.80
CA PRO A 279 -8.89 16.30 10.00
C PRO A 279 -8.15 16.69 8.71
N ARG A 280 -8.35 15.94 7.61
CA ARG A 280 -7.75 16.24 6.30
C ARG A 280 -8.48 17.35 5.56
N TRP A 281 -9.79 17.44 5.74
CA TRP A 281 -10.62 18.50 5.20
C TRP A 281 -10.30 19.85 5.83
N ASP A 282 -10.20 19.91 7.17
CA ASP A 282 -9.85 21.13 7.89
C ASP A 282 -8.45 21.61 7.48
N HIS A 283 -7.48 20.68 7.40
CA HIS A 283 -6.13 21.00 6.93
C HIS A 283 -6.10 21.48 5.47
N TYR A 284 -6.92 20.88 4.60
CA TYR A 284 -7.09 21.35 3.22
C TYR A 284 -7.67 22.78 3.17
N CYS A 285 -8.70 23.07 3.98
CA CYS A 285 -9.31 24.40 4.05
C CYS A 285 -8.31 25.45 4.55
N ASP A 286 -7.48 25.11 5.53
CA ASP A 286 -6.42 26.00 6.04
C ASP A 286 -5.41 26.33 4.93
N LEU A 287 -4.97 25.32 4.16
CA LEU A 287 -4.06 25.53 3.03
C LEU A 287 -4.68 26.37 1.91
N GLU A 288 -5.97 26.18 1.64
CA GLU A 288 -6.72 26.97 0.67
C GLU A 288 -6.84 28.44 1.11
N ALA A 289 -7.15 28.67 2.38
CA ALA A 289 -7.22 30.01 2.96
C ALA A 289 -5.88 30.76 2.93
N ASP A 290 -4.77 30.02 3.08
CA ASP A 290 -3.41 30.55 3.09
C ASP A 290 -2.75 30.63 1.70
N ASP A 291 -3.47 30.29 0.61
CA ASP A 291 -2.94 30.22 -0.76
C ASP A 291 -1.70 29.31 -0.87
N ALA A 292 -1.70 28.23 -0.11
CA ALA A 292 -0.58 27.28 0.05
C ALA A 292 -0.80 25.95 -0.68
N LEU A 293 -1.89 25.81 -1.45
CA LEU A 293 -2.19 24.60 -2.21
C LEU A 293 -1.16 24.34 -3.32
N ILE A 294 -0.83 23.06 -3.53
CA ILE A 294 0.03 22.64 -4.65
C ILE A 294 -0.76 22.85 -5.95
N PRO A 295 -0.20 23.51 -6.98
CA PRO A 295 -0.86 23.63 -8.27
C PRO A 295 -1.20 22.25 -8.86
N LEU A 296 -2.42 22.07 -9.38
CA LEU A 296 -2.89 20.77 -9.86
C LEU A 296 -1.92 20.07 -10.83
N PRO A 297 -1.33 20.74 -11.86
CA PRO A 297 -0.36 20.07 -12.73
C PRO A 297 0.87 19.54 -12.00
N GLN A 298 1.31 20.21 -10.93
CA GLN A 298 2.42 19.76 -10.10
C GLN A 298 2.00 18.56 -9.25
N LEU A 299 0.85 18.62 -8.57
CA LEU A 299 0.31 17.51 -7.77
C LEU A 299 0.16 16.22 -8.60
N LEU A 300 -0.28 16.33 -9.85
CA LEU A 300 -0.49 15.19 -10.75
C LEU A 300 0.81 14.56 -11.27
N SER A 301 1.89 15.33 -11.35
CA SER A 301 3.07 14.97 -12.12
C SER A 301 4.35 14.81 -11.32
N ASP A 302 4.38 15.34 -10.09
CA ASP A 302 5.56 15.34 -9.22
C ASP A 302 5.24 14.79 -7.82
N ASP A 303 5.99 13.75 -7.44
CA ASP A 303 5.87 13.07 -6.15
C ASP A 303 6.74 13.71 -5.04
N GLN A 304 7.58 14.71 -5.35
CA GLN A 304 8.56 15.25 -4.39
C GLN A 304 7.93 15.86 -3.14
N THR A 305 6.74 16.47 -3.25
CA THR A 305 6.02 17.06 -2.11
C THR A 305 5.57 16.01 -1.10
N PHE A 306 5.28 14.78 -1.54
CA PHE A 306 4.96 13.65 -0.66
C PHE A 306 6.20 13.04 0.01
N ARG A 307 7.37 13.16 -0.62
CA ARG A 307 8.64 12.59 -0.13
C ARG A 307 9.37 13.50 0.86
N THR A 308 8.94 14.75 0.96
CA THR A 308 9.55 15.75 1.85
C THR A 308 8.73 15.85 3.12
N ARG A 309 9.35 15.54 4.27
CA ARG A 309 8.69 15.47 5.58
C ARG A 309 7.84 16.70 5.90
N ASP A 310 8.36 17.88 5.60
CA ASP A 310 7.73 19.16 5.96
C ASP A 310 6.50 19.47 5.10
N THR A 311 6.43 18.97 3.86
CA THR A 311 5.32 19.22 2.93
C THR A 311 4.39 18.03 2.75
N ALA A 312 4.74 16.87 3.31
CA ALA A 312 4.00 15.64 3.10
C ALA A 312 2.55 15.79 3.60
N LEU A 313 2.35 16.28 4.82
CA LEU A 313 1.01 16.41 5.42
C LEU A 313 0.07 17.25 4.54
N ASP A 314 0.59 18.33 3.96
CA ASP A 314 -0.15 19.21 3.05
C ASP A 314 -0.53 18.47 1.76
N ALA A 315 0.45 17.77 1.17
CA ALA A 315 0.23 16.95 -0.02
C ALA A 315 -0.81 15.84 0.21
N TYR A 316 -0.80 15.21 1.39
CA TYR A 316 -1.79 14.20 1.79
C TYR A 316 -3.21 14.78 1.91
N ALA A 317 -3.36 15.95 2.52
CA ALA A 317 -4.67 16.61 2.65
C ALA A 317 -5.24 16.97 1.27
N GLN A 318 -4.43 17.57 0.41
CA GLN A 318 -4.85 17.94 -0.93
C GLN A 318 -5.11 16.71 -1.83
N ALA A 319 -4.30 15.65 -1.70
CA ALA A 319 -4.52 14.37 -2.39
C ALA A 319 -5.85 13.72 -1.99
N TRP A 320 -6.19 13.74 -0.70
CA TRP A 320 -7.49 13.28 -0.22
C TRP A 320 -8.62 14.10 -0.83
N ALA A 321 -8.52 15.44 -0.84
CA ALA A 321 -9.56 16.31 -1.39
C ALA A 321 -9.83 15.98 -2.88
N TRP A 322 -8.77 15.85 -3.68
CA TRP A 322 -8.89 15.45 -5.09
C TRP A 322 -9.50 14.06 -5.27
N ASN A 323 -9.05 13.08 -4.50
CA ASN A 323 -9.62 11.73 -4.53
C ASN A 323 -11.11 11.74 -4.16
N TYR A 324 -11.46 12.44 -3.09
CA TYR A 324 -12.84 12.60 -2.64
C TYR A 324 -13.71 13.20 -3.75
N PHE A 325 -13.22 14.26 -4.40
CA PHE A 325 -13.92 14.90 -5.51
C PHE A 325 -14.12 13.94 -6.69
N LEU A 326 -13.06 13.32 -7.19
CA LEU A 326 -13.10 12.46 -8.36
C LEU A 326 -13.99 11.23 -8.11
N ILE A 327 -13.88 10.60 -6.94
CA ILE A 327 -14.71 9.46 -6.55
C ILE A 327 -16.19 9.84 -6.46
N LYS A 328 -16.52 11.05 -6.00
CA LYS A 328 -17.90 11.48 -5.75
C LYS A 328 -18.58 12.03 -7.00
N TRP A 329 -17.89 12.84 -7.80
CA TRP A 329 -18.47 13.58 -8.93
C TRP A 329 -17.92 13.20 -10.31
N ARG A 330 -16.85 12.41 -10.38
CA ARG A 330 -16.28 11.84 -11.63
C ARG A 330 -15.99 10.33 -11.53
N PRO A 331 -16.91 9.51 -10.99
CA PRO A 331 -16.60 8.12 -10.65
C PRO A 331 -16.28 7.25 -11.87
N LYS A 332 -16.87 7.52 -13.04
CA LYS A 332 -16.64 6.71 -14.26
C LYS A 332 -15.25 6.97 -14.82
N GLU A 333 -14.90 8.25 -14.92
CA GLU A 333 -13.60 8.74 -15.37
C GLU A 333 -12.50 8.31 -14.40
N TYR A 334 -12.76 8.37 -13.09
CA TYR A 334 -11.84 7.90 -12.07
C TYR A 334 -11.57 6.39 -12.15
N VAL A 335 -12.61 5.57 -12.33
CA VAL A 335 -12.44 4.12 -12.53
C VAL A 335 -11.68 3.82 -13.83
N ALA A 336 -11.94 4.57 -14.91
CA ALA A 336 -11.19 4.41 -16.17
C ALA A 336 -9.71 4.77 -16.00
N TYR A 337 -9.41 5.87 -15.29
CA TYR A 337 -8.06 6.27 -14.94
C TYR A 337 -7.35 5.22 -14.08
N LEU A 338 -7.98 4.71 -13.02
CA LEU A 338 -7.40 3.66 -12.17
C LEU A 338 -7.05 2.39 -12.98
N LYS A 339 -7.92 1.98 -13.90
CA LYS A 339 -7.65 0.83 -14.79
C LYS A 339 -6.46 1.06 -15.70
N GLU A 340 -6.30 2.28 -16.22
CA GLU A 340 -5.15 2.63 -17.04
C GLU A 340 -3.85 2.59 -16.21
N ILE A 341 -3.86 3.18 -15.01
CA ILE A 341 -2.69 3.15 -14.12
C ILE A 341 -2.35 1.71 -13.71
N ALA A 342 -3.33 0.89 -13.36
CA ALA A 342 -3.12 -0.52 -13.01
C ALA A 342 -2.53 -1.34 -14.16
N ALA A 343 -2.83 -0.99 -15.42
CA ALA A 343 -2.31 -1.65 -16.60
C ALA A 343 -0.87 -1.23 -16.96
N LYS A 344 -0.27 -0.27 -16.25
CA LYS A 344 1.09 0.18 -16.53
C LYS A 344 2.11 -0.94 -16.27
N PRO A 345 3.16 -1.02 -17.11
CA PRO A 345 4.22 -1.99 -16.92
C PRO A 345 4.99 -1.74 -15.61
N VAL A 346 5.35 -2.83 -14.93
CA VAL A 346 6.18 -2.75 -13.71
C VAL A 346 7.59 -2.25 -14.04
N LEU A 347 8.22 -1.59 -13.08
CA LEU A 347 9.60 -1.05 -13.15
C LEU A 347 9.84 0.00 -14.24
N ILE A 348 8.78 0.49 -14.87
CA ILE A 348 8.82 1.63 -15.79
C ILE A 348 8.18 2.81 -15.08
N GLN A 349 8.95 3.89 -14.93
CA GLN A 349 8.49 5.15 -14.36
C GLN A 349 8.09 6.09 -15.49
N ASP A 350 6.94 6.73 -15.35
CA ASP A 350 6.50 7.70 -16.34
C ASP A 350 7.14 9.06 -16.12
N THR A 351 7.33 9.78 -17.22
CA THR A 351 7.71 11.20 -17.15
C THR A 351 6.54 12.04 -16.63
N PRO A 352 6.79 13.21 -16.03
CA PRO A 352 5.75 14.15 -15.62
C PRO A 352 4.75 14.47 -16.75
N LYS A 353 5.23 14.55 -17.99
CA LYS A 353 4.40 14.78 -19.19
C LYS A 353 3.46 13.60 -19.49
N GLN A 354 3.93 12.36 -19.32
CA GLN A 354 3.09 11.17 -19.51
C GLN A 354 2.00 11.11 -18.44
N ARG A 355 2.33 11.29 -17.16
CA ARG A 355 1.35 11.33 -16.07
C ARG A 355 0.25 12.37 -16.30
N LEU A 356 0.62 13.57 -16.74
CA LEU A 356 -0.37 14.61 -17.12
C LEU A 356 -1.22 14.20 -18.32
N ALA A 357 -0.62 13.59 -19.34
CA ALA A 357 -1.34 13.14 -20.52
C ALA A 357 -2.33 12.00 -20.21
N ASP A 358 -1.95 11.09 -19.32
CA ASP A 358 -2.81 10.01 -18.82
C ASP A 358 -4.00 10.59 -18.07
N PHE A 359 -3.77 11.52 -17.13
CA PHE A 359 -4.85 12.18 -16.41
C PHE A 359 -5.80 12.93 -17.36
N LYS A 360 -5.26 13.77 -18.26
CA LYS A 360 -6.05 14.54 -19.23
C LYS A 360 -6.89 13.66 -20.16
N ARG A 361 -6.43 12.45 -20.48
CA ARG A 361 -7.19 11.49 -21.30
C ARG A 361 -8.53 11.12 -20.68
N HIS A 362 -8.61 11.08 -19.35
CA HIS A 362 -9.83 10.70 -18.63
C HIS A 362 -10.64 11.89 -18.13
N PHE A 363 -9.99 13.01 -17.78
CA PHE A 363 -10.66 14.16 -17.17
C PHE A 363 -10.76 15.41 -18.06
N GLY A 364 -10.18 15.37 -19.26
CA GLY A 364 -10.16 16.49 -20.21
C GLY A 364 -8.86 17.31 -20.16
N ASP A 365 -8.59 18.04 -21.24
CA ASP A 365 -7.36 18.84 -21.38
C ASP A 365 -7.35 20.14 -20.57
N ASP A 366 -8.54 20.65 -20.25
CA ASP A 366 -8.78 21.91 -19.54
C ASP A 366 -8.79 21.67 -18.02
N LEU A 367 -7.59 21.74 -17.42
CA LEU A 367 -7.39 21.54 -15.99
C LEU A 367 -7.92 22.71 -15.15
N GLU A 368 -8.00 23.92 -15.73
CA GLU A 368 -8.56 25.09 -15.05
C GLU A 368 -10.07 24.92 -14.88
N ALA A 369 -10.78 24.51 -15.93
CA ALA A 369 -12.21 24.20 -15.82
C ALA A 369 -12.50 23.04 -14.84
N LEU A 370 -11.59 22.08 -14.73
CA LEU A 370 -11.70 21.00 -13.75
C LEU A 370 -11.48 21.51 -12.32
N GLN A 371 -10.50 22.39 -12.11
CA GLN A 371 -10.26 23.08 -10.83
C GLN A 371 -11.49 23.90 -10.42
N ASP A 372 -12.05 24.71 -11.31
CA ASP A 372 -13.26 25.50 -11.05
C ASP A 372 -14.47 24.63 -10.68
N GLU A 373 -14.57 23.42 -11.23
CA GLU A 373 -15.58 22.47 -10.78
C GLU A 373 -15.25 21.87 -9.41
N PHE A 374 -13.99 21.49 -9.20
CA PHE A 374 -13.51 20.98 -7.92
C PHE A 374 -13.84 21.97 -6.81
N ASP A 375 -13.45 23.24 -6.92
CA ASP A 375 -13.70 24.28 -5.91
C ASP A 375 -15.21 24.40 -5.61
N ARG A 376 -16.04 24.60 -6.65
CA ARG A 376 -17.52 24.72 -6.50
C ARG A 376 -18.20 23.50 -5.88
N ARG A 377 -17.61 22.31 -6.01
CA ARG A 377 -18.16 21.06 -5.42
C ARG A 377 -17.65 20.86 -4.01
N MET A 378 -16.38 21.17 -3.75
CA MET A 378 -15.76 21.04 -2.44
C MET A 378 -16.33 22.05 -1.45
N ASP A 379 -16.69 23.26 -1.89
CA ASP A 379 -17.45 24.26 -1.08
C ASP A 379 -18.75 23.72 -0.46
N ARG A 380 -19.30 22.62 -1.02
CA ARG A 380 -20.55 22.02 -0.54
C ARG A 380 -20.33 20.89 0.46
N VAL A 381 -19.09 20.52 0.71
CA VAL A 381 -18.72 19.55 1.75
C VAL A 381 -18.91 20.24 3.11
N LYS A 382 -19.48 19.50 4.06
CA LYS A 382 -19.83 20.01 5.39
C LYS A 382 -19.41 19.04 6.47
#